data_AF-A0A941F2C2-F1
#
_entry.id   AF-A0A941F2C2-F1
#
_cell.length_a   1.000
_cell.length_b   1.000
_cell.length_c   1.000
_cell.angle_alpha   90.00
_cell.angle_beta   90.00
_cell.angle_gamma   90.00
#
_symmetry.space_group_name_H-M   'P 1'
#
loop_
_entity.id
_entity.type
_entity.pdbx_description
1 polymer ?
#
loop_
_entity_poly.entity_id
_entity_poly.type
_entity_poly.pdbx_seq_one_letter_code
_entity_poly.pdbx_strand_id
1 'polypeptide(L)'
;MLRIEIHKSRSKRYAEVVELAHRYGAIKDRELLILTIEDYDLFSAYEDYFDLLMIICKWKTVKAYYRGEPVKLYRFILNSKFIYDCASERHNADEKYCWQNPHKEGWTCKKLIKISRYVRDGVRNYYEYGAFNKDVWRIDKNALLDKLGSEVLSSKCHLCPYFDFQNIVEIVARGLPECLIADGIFFVQENGRIKHKISIDEINQMQMMGVLSKLVNYGFTKLALSMRPGEKFYNADKMYKKHLDGYLKRGISLN
;
A
#
# COMPACT_ATOMS: atom_id res chain seq x y z
N MET A 1 -6.24 -8.49 21.56
CA MET A 1 -7.25 -8.47 22.63
C MET A 1 -8.07 -7.18 22.57
N LEU A 2 -9.40 -7.30 22.49
CA LEU A 2 -10.36 -6.21 22.67
C LEU A 2 -10.85 -6.19 24.12
N ARG A 3 -10.76 -5.04 24.79
CA ARG A 3 -11.29 -4.79 26.12
C ARG A 3 -12.43 -3.78 26.04
N ILE A 4 -13.56 -4.11 26.64
CA ILE A 4 -14.75 -3.27 26.68
C ILE A 4 -15.11 -3.01 28.13
N GLU A 5 -15.21 -1.73 28.46
CA GLU A 5 -15.57 -1.22 29.78
C GLU A 5 -16.98 -0.63 29.69
N ILE A 6 -17.92 -1.26 30.37
CA ILE A 6 -19.33 -0.87 30.37
C ILE A 6 -19.65 -0.34 31.77
N HIS A 7 -19.75 0.99 31.88
CA HIS A 7 -20.25 1.61 33.10
C HIS A 7 -21.78 1.54 33.18
N LYS A 8 -22.29 1.59 34.42
CA LYS A 8 -23.72 1.71 34.71
C LYS A 8 -24.42 2.73 33.79
N SER A 9 -25.51 2.28 33.16
CA SER A 9 -26.30 3.08 32.22
C SER A 9 -27.74 3.21 32.71
N ARG A 10 -28.40 4.32 32.35
CA ARG A 10 -29.85 4.51 32.56
C ARG A 10 -30.70 3.86 31.46
N SER A 11 -30.08 3.21 30.49
CA SER A 11 -30.78 2.49 29.42
C SER A 11 -31.69 1.41 30.00
N LYS A 12 -32.90 1.27 29.44
CA LYS A 12 -33.82 0.18 29.78
C LYS A 12 -33.23 -1.22 29.50
N ARG A 13 -32.23 -1.29 28.61
CA ARG A 13 -31.52 -2.52 28.23
C ARG A 13 -30.28 -2.80 29.09
N TYR A 14 -30.04 -2.04 30.17
CA TYR A 14 -28.84 -2.24 30.99
C TYR A 14 -28.79 -3.62 31.67
N ALA A 15 -29.92 -4.09 32.20
CA ALA A 15 -29.99 -5.41 32.82
C ALA A 15 -29.65 -6.53 31.81
N GLU A 16 -30.26 -6.48 30.62
CA GLU A 16 -29.97 -7.40 29.51
C GLU A 16 -28.48 -7.40 29.14
N VAL A 17 -27.85 -6.23 29.07
CA VAL A 17 -26.41 -6.09 28.78
C VAL A 17 -25.54 -6.71 29.87
N VAL A 18 -25.93 -6.56 31.15
CA VAL A 18 -25.20 -7.16 32.27
C VAL A 18 -25.25 -8.69 32.16
N GLU A 19 -26.42 -9.26 31.88
CA GLU A 19 -26.59 -10.71 31.70
C GLU A 19 -25.82 -11.25 30.49
N LEU A 20 -25.92 -10.57 29.34
CA LEU A 20 -25.14 -10.90 28.15
C LEU A 20 -23.64 -10.85 28.42
N ALA A 21 -23.15 -9.75 29.00
CA ALA A 21 -21.72 -9.59 29.28
C ALA A 21 -21.20 -10.70 30.23
N HIS A 22 -21.96 -11.06 31.28
CA HIS A 22 -21.58 -12.16 32.16
C HIS A 22 -21.55 -13.52 31.48
N ARG A 23 -22.49 -13.81 30.58
CA ARG A 23 -22.45 -15.04 29.77
C ARG A 23 -21.16 -15.15 28.95
N TYR A 24 -20.62 -14.02 28.51
CA TYR A 24 -19.36 -13.94 27.80
C TYR A 24 -18.13 -13.78 28.71
N GLY A 25 -18.27 -14.04 30.02
CA GLY A 25 -17.16 -14.04 30.96
C GLY A 25 -16.74 -12.65 31.44
N ALA A 26 -17.58 -11.62 31.30
CA ALA A 26 -17.26 -10.30 31.84
C ALA A 26 -17.10 -10.33 33.37
N ILE A 27 -16.07 -9.66 33.84
CA ILE A 27 -15.79 -9.47 35.27
C ILE A 27 -16.46 -8.18 35.73
N LYS A 28 -17.13 -8.23 36.88
CA LYS A 28 -17.73 -7.05 37.50
C LYS A 28 -16.81 -6.49 38.57
N ASP A 29 -16.41 -5.23 38.40
CA ASP A 29 -15.72 -4.44 39.42
C ASP A 29 -16.65 -3.28 39.84
N ARG A 30 -17.33 -3.44 40.98
CA ARG A 30 -18.31 -2.50 41.51
C ARG A 30 -19.45 -2.20 40.50
N GLU A 31 -19.39 -1.04 39.85
CA GLU A 31 -20.37 -0.53 38.88
C GLU A 31 -19.83 -0.54 37.44
N LEU A 32 -18.70 -1.21 37.23
CA LEU A 32 -18.03 -1.38 35.95
C LEU A 32 -18.04 -2.87 35.57
N LEU A 33 -18.50 -3.17 34.36
CA LEU A 33 -18.32 -4.48 33.73
C LEU A 33 -17.14 -4.40 32.75
N ILE A 34 -16.24 -5.36 32.86
CA ILE A 34 -15.07 -5.48 32.00
C ILE A 34 -15.20 -6.78 31.21
N LEU A 35 -15.44 -6.65 29.92
CA LEU A 35 -15.42 -7.77 28.98
C LEU A 35 -14.11 -7.74 28.21
N THR A 36 -13.42 -8.87 28.16
CA THR A 36 -12.18 -9.04 27.43
C THR A 36 -12.37 -10.15 26.41
N ILE A 37 -12.07 -9.85 25.15
CA ILE A 37 -12.22 -10.77 24.01
C ILE A 37 -10.84 -10.91 23.37
N GLU A 38 -10.33 -12.13 23.26
CA GLU A 38 -9.04 -12.37 22.63
C GLU A 38 -9.10 -12.11 21.12
N ASP A 39 -7.93 -11.88 20.49
CA ASP A 39 -7.90 -11.63 19.05
C ASP A 39 -8.47 -12.80 18.25
N TYR A 40 -8.23 -14.04 18.69
CA TYR A 40 -8.80 -15.22 18.07
C TYR A 40 -10.33 -15.24 18.18
N ASP A 41 -10.85 -15.08 19.39
CA ASP A 41 -12.30 -15.14 19.69
C ASP A 41 -13.09 -14.00 19.04
N LEU A 42 -12.45 -12.84 18.88
CA LEU A 42 -13.05 -11.70 18.18
C LEU A 42 -13.44 -12.07 16.74
N PHE A 43 -12.74 -13.01 16.11
CA PHE A 43 -13.02 -13.47 14.74
C PHE A 43 -13.60 -14.88 14.68
N SER A 44 -13.41 -15.76 15.66
CA SER A 44 -14.04 -17.10 15.62
C SER A 44 -15.45 -17.11 16.20
N ALA A 45 -15.75 -16.20 17.13
CA ALA A 45 -17.02 -16.10 17.84
C ALA A 45 -17.66 -14.70 17.68
N TYR A 46 -17.36 -14.00 16.59
CA TYR A 46 -17.87 -12.64 16.33
C TYR A 46 -19.40 -12.56 16.43
N GLU A 47 -20.10 -13.56 15.88
CA GLU A 47 -21.56 -13.63 15.90
C GLU A 47 -22.12 -13.75 17.32
N ASP A 48 -21.43 -14.49 18.20
CA ASP A 48 -21.85 -14.65 19.59
C ASP A 48 -21.88 -13.31 20.31
N TYR A 49 -20.87 -12.46 20.10
CA TYR A 49 -20.81 -11.15 20.75
C TYR A 49 -21.64 -10.07 20.03
N PHE A 50 -22.06 -10.30 18.79
CA PHE A 50 -22.59 -9.24 17.92
C PHE A 50 -23.81 -8.54 18.52
N ASP A 51 -24.73 -9.29 19.11
CA ASP A 51 -25.92 -8.71 19.75
C ASP A 51 -25.56 -7.78 20.90
N LEU A 52 -24.71 -8.24 21.84
CA LEU A 52 -24.21 -7.41 22.93
C LEU A 52 -23.55 -6.14 22.39
N LEU A 53 -22.64 -6.32 21.43
CA LEU A 53 -21.87 -5.25 20.81
C LEU A 53 -22.79 -4.22 20.15
N MET A 54 -23.83 -4.65 19.43
CA MET A 54 -24.80 -3.76 18.78
C MET A 54 -25.64 -2.95 19.78
N ILE A 55 -25.95 -3.51 20.96
CA ILE A 55 -26.66 -2.78 22.02
C ILE A 55 -25.79 -1.64 22.57
N ILE A 56 -24.54 -1.97 22.90
CA ILE A 56 -23.67 -1.09 23.68
C ILE A 56 -22.85 -0.13 22.81
N CYS A 57 -22.72 -0.38 21.50
CA CYS A 57 -21.85 0.39 20.60
C CYS A 57 -22.15 1.89 20.53
N LYS A 58 -23.37 2.31 20.87
CA LYS A 58 -23.81 3.72 20.87
C LYS A 58 -23.86 4.35 22.26
N TRP A 59 -23.55 3.60 23.32
CA TRP A 59 -23.64 4.12 24.68
C TRP A 59 -22.42 4.97 25.00
N LYS A 60 -22.65 6.20 25.47
CA LYS A 60 -21.59 7.13 25.87
C LYS A 60 -20.77 6.64 27.08
N THR A 61 -21.37 5.75 27.88
CA THR A 61 -20.77 5.16 29.08
C THR A 61 -19.87 3.96 28.78
N VAL A 62 -19.71 3.60 27.50
CA VAL A 62 -18.88 2.47 27.07
C VAL A 62 -17.55 2.99 26.56
N LYS A 63 -16.47 2.44 27.10
CA LYS A 63 -15.11 2.65 26.60
C LYS A 63 -14.62 1.34 26.01
N ALA A 64 -13.85 1.42 24.94
CA ALA A 64 -13.28 0.24 24.30
C ALA A 64 -11.81 0.49 23.98
N TYR A 65 -11.02 -0.56 24.11
CA TYR A 65 -9.59 -0.57 23.88
C TYR A 65 -9.24 -1.80 23.05
N TYR A 66 -8.41 -1.64 22.04
CA TYR A 66 -7.90 -2.76 21.26
C TYR A 66 -6.37 -2.77 21.35
N ARG A 67 -5.81 -3.85 21.91
CA ARG A 67 -4.38 -3.99 22.21
C ARG A 67 -3.83 -2.80 23.02
N GLY A 68 -4.61 -2.32 23.99
CA GLY A 68 -4.26 -1.19 24.86
C GLY A 68 -4.65 0.19 24.32
N GLU A 69 -4.90 0.31 23.01
CA GLU A 69 -5.21 1.60 22.38
C GLU A 69 -6.72 1.90 22.38
N PRO A 70 -7.16 3.14 22.69
CA PRO A 70 -8.57 3.49 22.72
C PRO A 70 -9.20 3.43 21.32
N VAL A 71 -10.37 2.79 21.21
CA VAL A 71 -11.12 2.64 19.96
C VAL A 71 -12.57 3.08 20.11
N LYS A 72 -13.16 3.61 19.02
CA LYS A 72 -14.60 3.84 18.93
C LYS A 72 -15.30 2.51 18.64
N LEU A 73 -15.94 1.92 19.66
CA LEU A 73 -16.51 0.58 19.59
C LEU A 73 -17.38 0.33 18.34
N TYR A 74 -18.32 1.23 18.03
CA TYR A 74 -19.15 1.12 16.81
C TYR A 74 -18.32 1.00 15.52
N ARG A 75 -17.31 1.86 15.33
CA ARG A 75 -16.45 1.80 14.13
C ARG A 75 -15.57 0.56 14.13
N PHE A 76 -15.10 0.15 15.31
CA PHE A 76 -14.32 -1.05 15.46
C PHE A 76 -15.12 -2.28 15.02
N ILE A 77 -16.33 -2.48 15.56
CA ILE A 77 -17.24 -3.59 15.22
C ILE A 77 -17.49 -3.65 13.71
N LEU A 78 -17.88 -2.54 13.09
CA LEU A 78 -18.14 -2.51 11.64
C LEU A 78 -16.92 -2.89 10.79
N ASN A 79 -15.74 -2.40 11.17
CA ASN A 79 -14.51 -2.74 10.46
C ASN A 79 -14.10 -4.19 10.70
N SER A 80 -14.27 -4.68 11.93
CA SER A 80 -13.96 -6.05 12.31
C SER A 80 -14.87 -7.04 11.59
N LYS A 81 -16.15 -6.72 11.34
CA LYS A 81 -17.04 -7.56 10.53
C LYS A 81 -16.47 -7.82 9.14
N PHE A 82 -16.00 -6.79 8.44
CA PHE A 82 -15.43 -6.96 7.11
C PHE A 82 -14.11 -7.76 7.10
N ILE A 83 -13.35 -7.72 8.19
CA ILE A 83 -12.17 -8.55 8.37
C ILE A 83 -12.59 -10.00 8.66
N TYR A 84 -13.58 -10.20 9.54
CA TYR A 84 -14.18 -11.49 9.84
C TYR A 84 -14.72 -12.19 8.58
N ASP A 85 -15.61 -11.52 7.84
CA ASP A 85 -16.22 -12.07 6.63
C ASP A 85 -15.12 -12.52 5.63
N CYS A 86 -14.09 -11.69 5.44
CA CYS A 86 -12.95 -12.01 4.57
C CYS A 86 -12.07 -13.15 5.11
N ALA A 87 -11.90 -13.26 6.43
CA ALA A 87 -11.11 -14.31 7.06
C ALA A 87 -11.85 -15.66 7.04
N SER A 88 -13.18 -15.65 7.23
CA SER A 88 -14.05 -16.82 7.12
C SER A 88 -14.06 -17.37 5.69
N GLU A 89 -14.14 -16.50 4.68
CA GLU A 89 -14.01 -16.92 3.28
C GLU A 89 -12.64 -17.55 2.99
N ARG A 90 -11.54 -16.96 3.49
CA ARG A 90 -10.20 -17.55 3.37
C ARG A 90 -10.10 -18.91 4.05
N HIS A 91 -10.68 -19.08 5.25
CA HIS A 91 -10.64 -20.35 5.98
C HIS A 91 -11.17 -21.52 5.14
N ASN A 92 -12.19 -21.23 4.33
CA ASN A 92 -12.85 -22.20 3.46
C ASN A 92 -12.22 -22.27 2.05
N ALA A 93 -11.15 -21.53 1.78
CA ALA A 93 -10.49 -21.40 0.49
C ALA A 93 -8.97 -21.63 0.58
N ASP A 94 -8.27 -21.55 -0.55
CA ASP A 94 -6.81 -21.59 -0.57
C ASP A 94 -6.19 -20.23 -0.24
N GLU A 95 -4.87 -20.20 -0.07
CA GLU A 95 -4.14 -18.96 0.22
C GLU A 95 -4.25 -17.92 -0.92
N LYS A 96 -4.54 -18.36 -2.15
CA LYS A 96 -4.69 -17.47 -3.32
C LYS A 96 -5.91 -16.58 -3.21
N TYR A 97 -6.86 -16.89 -2.33
CA TYR A 97 -7.98 -16.02 -1.99
C TYR A 97 -7.52 -14.61 -1.54
N CYS A 98 -6.33 -14.51 -0.93
CA CYS A 98 -5.74 -13.25 -0.52
C CYS A 98 -5.01 -12.50 -1.65
N TRP A 99 -4.94 -13.04 -2.86
CA TRP A 99 -4.27 -12.40 -3.99
C TRP A 99 -5.16 -11.34 -4.65
N GLN A 100 -4.56 -10.31 -5.25
CA GLN A 100 -5.31 -9.28 -5.98
C GLN A 100 -6.03 -9.88 -7.20
N ASN A 101 -5.47 -10.92 -7.80
CA ASN A 101 -6.07 -11.79 -8.81
C ASN A 101 -5.30 -13.13 -8.85
N PRO A 102 -5.73 -14.13 -9.64
CA PRO A 102 -5.12 -15.47 -9.66
C PRO A 102 -3.63 -15.54 -10.00
N HIS A 103 -3.03 -14.44 -10.45
CA HIS A 103 -1.61 -14.37 -10.84
C HIS A 103 -0.82 -13.30 -10.09
N LYS A 104 -1.44 -12.56 -9.16
CA LYS A 104 -0.80 -11.43 -8.47
C LYS A 104 -1.13 -11.42 -6.99
N GLU A 105 -0.17 -11.87 -6.19
CA GLU A 105 -0.29 -11.94 -4.72
C GLU A 105 -0.37 -10.57 -4.05
N GLY A 106 0.06 -9.51 -4.75
CA GLY A 106 0.17 -8.17 -4.18
C GLY A 106 1.19 -8.15 -3.04
N TRP A 107 0.80 -7.55 -1.91
CA TRP A 107 1.55 -7.55 -0.65
C TRP A 107 0.91 -8.48 0.37
N THR A 108 0.74 -9.77 0.04
CA THR A 108 0.16 -10.82 0.91
C THR A 108 -1.33 -10.65 1.27
N CYS A 109 -1.92 -9.50 0.98
CA CYS A 109 -3.34 -9.22 1.16
C CYS A 109 -3.90 -8.39 -0.01
N LYS A 110 -5.03 -8.83 -0.57
CA LYS A 110 -5.74 -8.15 -1.67
C LYS A 110 -6.24 -6.75 -1.36
N LYS A 111 -6.29 -6.37 -0.07
CA LYS A 111 -6.65 -5.01 0.37
C LYS A 111 -5.48 -4.03 0.36
N LEU A 112 -4.23 -4.52 0.24
CA LEU A 112 -3.04 -3.69 0.12
C LEU A 112 -2.78 -3.39 -1.36
N ILE A 113 -3.32 -2.27 -1.82
CA ILE A 113 -3.42 -1.89 -3.24
C ILE A 113 -2.93 -0.47 -3.54
N LYS A 114 -2.69 0.37 -2.52
CA LYS A 114 -2.26 1.77 -2.72
C LYS A 114 -0.83 1.85 -3.24
N ILE A 115 -0.01 0.88 -2.83
CA ILE A 115 1.33 0.67 -3.37
C ILE A 115 1.30 -0.65 -4.11
N SER A 116 1.70 -0.63 -5.37
CA SER A 116 1.75 -1.83 -6.19
C SER A 116 3.13 -2.45 -6.16
N ARG A 117 3.18 -3.75 -5.82
CA ARG A 117 4.40 -4.58 -5.98
C ARG A 117 4.73 -4.81 -7.45
N TYR A 118 3.71 -4.82 -8.31
CA TYR A 118 3.84 -4.98 -9.76
C TYR A 118 3.58 -3.65 -10.46
N VAL A 119 4.18 -3.44 -11.61
CA VAL A 119 3.93 -2.23 -12.40
C VAL A 119 2.43 -2.09 -12.69
N ARG A 120 1.84 -0.98 -12.23
CA ARG A 120 0.43 -0.66 -12.45
C ARG A 120 0.24 0.84 -12.64
N ASP A 121 -0.49 1.21 -13.68
CA ASP A 121 -0.85 2.60 -13.92
C ASP A 121 -1.93 3.10 -12.95
N GLY A 122 -1.86 4.39 -12.63
CA GLY A 122 -2.78 5.06 -11.69
C GLY A 122 -2.56 4.70 -10.22
N VAL A 123 -1.55 3.89 -9.90
CA VAL A 123 -1.19 3.47 -8.53
C VAL A 123 0.30 3.75 -8.32
N ARG A 124 0.69 4.10 -7.10
CA ARG A 124 2.12 4.25 -6.77
C ARG A 124 2.80 2.90 -6.81
N ASN A 125 3.95 2.82 -7.43
CA ASN A 125 4.72 1.58 -7.53
C ASN A 125 5.83 1.53 -6.48
N TYR A 126 6.26 0.33 -6.08
CA TYR A 126 7.32 0.16 -5.07
C TYR A 126 8.61 0.91 -5.44
N TYR A 127 8.94 0.99 -6.72
CA TYR A 127 10.18 1.63 -7.20
C TYR A 127 10.13 3.16 -7.08
N GLU A 128 8.97 3.77 -6.85
CA GLU A 128 8.85 5.23 -6.64
C GLU A 128 9.38 5.64 -5.25
N TYR A 129 9.66 4.68 -4.36
CA TYR A 129 10.27 4.90 -3.06
C TYR A 129 11.78 4.74 -3.17
N GLY A 130 12.47 5.81 -3.55
CA GLY A 130 13.91 5.77 -3.76
C GLY A 130 14.47 7.12 -4.17
N ALA A 131 15.76 7.13 -4.47
CA ALA A 131 16.44 8.30 -4.97
C ALA A 131 17.61 7.90 -5.88
N PHE A 132 17.98 8.82 -6.78
CA PHE A 132 19.20 8.66 -7.56
C PHE A 132 20.43 8.85 -6.68
N ASN A 133 21.35 7.90 -6.75
CA ASN A 133 22.72 8.02 -6.32
C ASN A 133 23.61 7.90 -7.56
N LYS A 134 24.07 9.05 -8.07
CA LYS A 134 24.68 9.18 -9.40
C LYS A 134 23.72 8.66 -10.48
N ASP A 135 24.10 7.59 -11.18
CA ASP A 135 23.34 7.01 -12.30
C ASP A 135 22.49 5.81 -11.89
N VAL A 136 22.47 5.48 -10.59
CA VAL A 136 21.74 4.33 -10.06
C VAL A 136 20.58 4.81 -9.20
N TRP A 137 19.36 4.37 -9.53
CA TRP A 137 18.19 4.59 -8.67
C TRP A 137 18.22 3.58 -7.53
N ARG A 138 18.45 4.02 -6.29
CA ARG A 138 18.43 3.15 -5.12
C ARG A 138 17.04 3.17 -4.50
N ILE A 139 16.50 1.98 -4.27
CA ILE A 139 15.19 1.82 -3.63
C ILE A 139 15.38 2.00 -2.12
N ASP A 140 14.61 2.91 -1.53
CA ASP A 140 14.54 3.07 -0.08
C ASP A 140 13.52 2.08 0.48
N LYS A 141 14.03 0.89 0.81
CA LYS A 141 13.24 -0.20 1.38
C LYS A 141 12.59 0.16 2.73
N ASN A 142 13.24 1.02 3.53
CA ASN A 142 12.70 1.45 4.80
C ASN A 142 11.51 2.39 4.60
N ALA A 143 11.65 3.40 3.72
CA ALA A 143 10.54 4.29 3.38
C ALA A 143 9.36 3.53 2.76
N LEU A 144 9.63 2.50 1.94
CA LEU A 144 8.59 1.61 1.41
C LEU A 144 7.88 0.85 2.54
N LEU A 145 8.62 0.24 3.46
CA LEU A 145 8.06 -0.48 4.60
C LEU A 145 7.20 0.40 5.51
N ASP A 146 7.64 1.63 5.79
CA ASP A 146 6.86 2.59 6.58
C ASP A 146 5.51 2.90 5.94
N LYS A 147 5.49 3.01 4.61
CA LYS A 147 4.27 3.30 3.85
C LYS A 147 3.36 2.07 3.74
N LEU A 148 3.92 0.88 3.58
CA LEU A 148 3.16 -0.38 3.64
C LEU A 148 2.57 -0.61 5.03
N GLY A 149 3.34 -0.36 6.10
CA GLY A 149 2.86 -0.41 7.48
C GLY A 149 1.71 0.57 7.73
N SER A 150 1.84 1.80 7.23
CA SER A 150 0.76 2.79 7.27
C SER A 150 -0.49 2.31 6.53
N GLU A 151 -0.32 1.68 5.36
CA GLU A 151 -1.43 1.11 4.60
C GLU A 151 -2.11 -0.03 5.36
N VAL A 152 -1.36 -0.94 5.99
CA VAL A 152 -1.84 -2.04 6.84
C VAL A 152 -2.67 -1.54 8.02
N LEU A 153 -2.23 -0.45 8.66
CA LEU A 153 -2.98 0.18 9.75
C LEU A 153 -4.27 0.85 9.27
N SER A 154 -4.23 1.47 8.09
CA SER A 154 -5.39 2.17 7.50
C SER A 154 -6.44 1.20 6.96
N SER A 155 -6.02 0.09 6.36
CA SER A 155 -6.85 -0.97 5.78
C SER A 155 -7.33 -1.99 6.83
N LYS A 156 -6.79 -1.92 8.05
CA LYS A 156 -7.09 -2.83 9.15
C LYS A 156 -6.69 -4.29 8.88
N CYS A 157 -5.78 -4.53 7.92
CA CYS A 157 -5.27 -5.88 7.63
C CYS A 157 -4.59 -6.55 8.83
N HIS A 158 -3.96 -5.76 9.72
CA HIS A 158 -3.36 -6.26 10.97
C HIS A 158 -4.34 -6.91 11.95
N LEU A 159 -5.64 -6.74 11.73
CA LEU A 159 -6.69 -7.42 12.50
C LEU A 159 -6.95 -8.84 11.97
N CYS A 160 -6.56 -9.16 10.74
CA CYS A 160 -6.83 -10.48 10.16
C CYS A 160 -5.92 -11.54 10.81
N PRO A 161 -6.46 -12.69 11.29
CA PRO A 161 -5.67 -13.73 11.93
C PRO A 161 -4.67 -14.42 10.99
N TYR A 162 -4.87 -14.30 9.68
CA TYR A 162 -4.00 -14.89 8.67
C TYR A 162 -3.04 -13.90 8.01
N PHE A 163 -3.04 -12.65 8.46
CA PHE A 163 -2.15 -11.63 7.93
C PHE A 163 -0.93 -11.51 8.83
N ASP A 164 0.25 -11.68 8.24
CA ASP A 164 1.52 -11.44 8.90
C ASP A 164 2.29 -10.33 8.16
N PHE A 165 2.64 -9.27 8.91
CA PHE A 165 3.45 -8.18 8.38
C PHE A 165 4.88 -8.62 8.09
N GLN A 166 5.41 -9.64 8.77
CA GLN A 166 6.75 -10.17 8.51
C GLN A 166 6.90 -10.68 7.08
N ASN A 167 5.84 -11.28 6.50
CA ASN A 167 5.86 -11.68 5.10
C ASN A 167 6.10 -10.48 4.16
N ILE A 168 5.57 -9.29 4.48
CA ILE A 168 5.84 -8.07 3.71
C ILE A 168 7.30 -7.64 3.89
N VAL A 169 7.81 -7.68 5.12
CA VAL A 169 9.21 -7.35 5.43
C VAL A 169 10.15 -8.25 4.63
N GLU A 170 9.89 -9.56 4.59
CA GLU A 170 10.68 -10.52 3.83
C GLU A 170 10.60 -10.28 2.32
N ILE A 171 9.40 -10.01 1.77
CA ILE A 171 9.21 -9.67 0.36
C ILE A 171 10.03 -8.42 0.00
N VAL A 172 9.99 -7.37 0.82
CA VAL A 172 10.74 -6.13 0.56
C VAL A 172 12.24 -6.36 0.69
N ALA A 173 12.68 -7.04 1.75
CA ALA A 173 14.08 -7.26 2.03
C ALA A 173 14.74 -8.16 0.98
N ARG A 174 14.13 -9.30 0.66
CA ARG A 174 14.74 -10.34 -0.19
C ARG A 174 14.17 -10.41 -1.60
N GLY A 175 12.89 -10.07 -1.76
CA GLY A 175 12.17 -10.23 -3.03
C GLY A 175 12.26 -9.02 -3.97
N LEU A 176 12.69 -7.85 -3.48
CA LEU A 176 12.84 -6.64 -4.30
C LEU A 176 14.32 -6.32 -4.55
N PRO A 177 14.64 -5.77 -5.74
CA PRO A 177 15.99 -5.29 -6.02
C PRO A 177 16.39 -4.15 -5.06
N GLU A 178 17.68 -4.02 -4.80
CA GLU A 178 18.25 -2.89 -4.02
C GLU A 178 18.31 -1.60 -4.84
N CYS A 179 18.49 -1.74 -6.15
CA CYS A 179 18.59 -0.62 -7.06
C CYS A 179 18.09 -0.99 -8.44
N LEU A 180 17.69 0.03 -9.19
CA LEU A 180 17.43 -0.03 -10.61
C LEU A 180 18.55 0.72 -11.32
N ILE A 181 19.24 0.04 -12.21
CA ILE A 181 20.23 0.66 -13.09
C ILE A 181 19.49 1.01 -14.37
N ALA A 182 19.51 2.30 -14.73
CA ALA A 182 19.05 2.73 -16.03
C ALA A 182 20.19 2.53 -17.03
N ASP A 183 20.35 1.32 -17.56
CA ASP A 183 21.29 1.09 -18.65
C ASP A 183 20.73 1.77 -19.92
N GLY A 184 21.51 2.73 -20.43
CA GLY A 184 21.05 3.78 -21.33
C GLY A 184 20.40 3.26 -22.62
N ILE A 185 19.23 3.83 -22.95
CA ILE A 185 18.69 3.79 -24.31
C ILE A 185 19.38 4.92 -25.10
N PHE A 186 20.36 4.57 -25.95
CA PHE A 186 20.98 5.51 -26.88
C PHE A 186 20.33 5.41 -28.26
N PHE A 187 19.85 6.54 -28.79
CA PHE A 187 19.45 6.64 -30.19
C PHE A 187 20.56 7.33 -30.98
N VAL A 188 21.26 6.61 -31.84
CA VAL A 188 22.24 7.20 -32.77
C VAL A 188 21.58 7.40 -34.12
N GLN A 189 21.66 8.63 -34.64
CA GLN A 189 21.14 8.98 -35.96
C GLN A 189 22.27 8.82 -37.00
N GLU A 190 22.11 7.91 -37.95
CA GLU A 190 22.92 7.89 -39.18
C GLU A 190 22.00 8.12 -40.39
N ASN A 191 22.30 9.17 -41.16
CA ASN A 191 21.70 9.47 -42.46
C ASN A 191 20.16 9.48 -42.50
N GLY A 192 19.52 9.95 -41.44
CA GLY A 192 18.08 10.20 -41.41
C GLY A 192 17.17 8.97 -41.46
N ARG A 193 17.69 7.76 -41.24
CA ARG A 193 16.88 6.54 -41.07
C ARG A 193 17.26 5.82 -39.77
N ILE A 194 16.25 5.50 -38.96
CA ILE A 194 16.41 4.71 -37.73
C ILE A 194 16.78 3.28 -38.15
N LYS A 195 17.97 2.81 -37.80
CA LYS A 195 18.33 1.37 -37.90
C LYS A 195 18.49 0.81 -36.48
N HIS A 196 17.66 -0.19 -36.18
CA HIS A 196 17.63 -0.89 -34.90
C HIS A 196 18.93 -1.62 -34.57
N LYS A 197 19.28 -1.61 -33.28
CA LYS A 197 19.90 -2.75 -32.61
C LYS A 197 19.33 -2.90 -31.19
N ILE A 198 18.65 -4.02 -31.00
CA ILE A 198 18.10 -4.51 -29.73
C ILE A 198 19.23 -5.02 -28.83
N SER A 199 19.40 -4.37 -27.66
CA SER A 199 20.03 -4.98 -26.48
C SER A 199 18.96 -5.60 -25.58
N ILE A 200 19.34 -6.26 -24.48
CA ILE A 200 18.42 -6.81 -23.45
C ILE A 200 17.38 -5.78 -22.92
N ASP A 201 17.53 -4.51 -23.28
CA ASP A 201 16.61 -3.41 -23.00
C ASP A 201 15.37 -3.35 -23.91
N GLU A 202 15.36 -4.00 -25.10
CA GLU A 202 14.10 -4.22 -25.83
C GLU A 202 13.29 -5.40 -25.26
N ILE A 203 13.90 -6.19 -24.37
CA ILE A 203 13.33 -7.39 -23.72
C ILE A 203 12.39 -7.03 -22.56
N ASN A 204 12.47 -5.81 -22.00
CA ASN A 204 11.52 -5.33 -20.99
C ASN A 204 10.33 -4.56 -21.58
N GLN A 205 10.41 -4.07 -22.82
CA GLN A 205 9.40 -3.19 -23.42
C GLN A 205 8.02 -3.81 -23.72
N MET A 206 7.82 -5.12 -23.59
CA MET A 206 6.47 -5.71 -23.77
C MET A 206 5.63 -5.82 -22.49
N GLN A 207 6.21 -5.58 -21.29
CA GLN A 207 5.44 -5.53 -20.03
C GLN A 207 5.73 -4.28 -19.16
N MET A 208 6.61 -3.36 -19.61
CA MET A 208 7.01 -2.13 -18.90
C MET A 208 6.53 -0.82 -19.54
N MET A 209 5.37 -0.81 -20.21
CA MET A 209 4.86 0.43 -20.85
C MET A 209 4.53 1.59 -19.88
N GLY A 210 4.51 1.36 -18.55
CA GLY A 210 4.33 2.42 -17.56
C GLY A 210 5.61 2.96 -16.90
N VAL A 211 6.68 2.16 -16.81
CA VAL A 211 7.85 2.49 -15.97
C VAL A 211 8.86 3.34 -16.72
N LEU A 212 9.19 2.98 -17.97
CA LEU A 212 10.19 3.70 -18.77
C LEU A 212 9.64 5.01 -19.34
N SER A 213 8.36 5.06 -19.75
CA SER A 213 7.70 6.31 -20.16
C SER A 213 7.77 7.39 -19.07
N LYS A 214 7.59 7.01 -17.79
CA LYS A 214 7.66 7.94 -16.66
C LYS A 214 9.09 8.31 -16.28
N LEU A 215 10.04 7.38 -16.34
CA LEU A 215 11.46 7.67 -16.08
C LEU A 215 12.11 8.51 -17.20
N VAL A 216 11.74 8.28 -18.46
CA VAL A 216 12.14 9.12 -19.60
C VAL A 216 11.54 10.52 -19.49
N ASN A 217 10.27 10.66 -19.09
CA ASN A 217 9.68 11.98 -18.77
C ASN A 217 10.35 12.66 -17.56
N TYR A 218 10.82 11.90 -16.56
CA TYR A 218 11.60 12.44 -15.44
C TYR A 218 13.01 12.90 -15.86
N GLY A 219 13.64 12.21 -16.82
CA GLY A 219 14.87 12.68 -17.49
C GLY A 219 14.65 14.00 -18.23
N PHE A 220 13.51 14.16 -18.92
CA PHE A 220 13.07 15.43 -19.51
C PHE A 220 12.85 16.53 -18.46
N THR A 221 12.50 16.17 -17.22
CA THR A 221 12.31 17.14 -16.14
C THR A 221 13.64 17.77 -15.72
N LYS A 222 14.76 17.04 -15.86
CA LYS A 222 16.12 17.61 -15.67
C LYS A 222 16.48 18.63 -16.76
N LEU A 223 15.96 18.46 -17.97
CA LEU A 223 16.06 19.45 -19.05
C LEU A 223 15.17 20.67 -18.77
N ALA A 224 13.94 20.45 -18.29
CA ALA A 224 12.99 21.51 -17.94
C ALA A 224 13.43 22.35 -16.72
N LEU A 225 14.14 21.75 -15.75
CA LEU A 225 14.68 22.44 -14.57
C LEU A 225 15.92 23.31 -14.87
N SER A 226 16.41 23.31 -16.11
CA SER A 226 17.47 24.21 -16.59
C SER A 226 16.95 25.46 -17.32
N MET A 227 15.63 25.62 -17.44
CA MET A 227 14.97 26.71 -18.18
C MET A 227 14.74 27.95 -17.31
N ARG A 228 14.81 29.15 -17.91
CA ARG A 228 14.55 30.43 -17.21
C ARG A 228 13.05 30.75 -17.16
N PRO A 229 12.57 31.55 -16.19
CA PRO A 229 11.16 31.93 -16.10
C PRO A 229 10.67 32.68 -17.35
N GLY A 230 9.66 32.13 -18.04
CA GLY A 230 8.97 32.78 -19.17
C GLY A 230 8.89 31.98 -20.47
N GLU A 231 9.58 30.85 -20.58
CA GLU A 231 9.51 29.99 -21.78
C GLU A 231 8.29 29.06 -21.73
N LYS A 232 7.40 29.14 -22.74
CA LYS A 232 6.26 28.23 -22.91
C LYS A 232 6.58 27.15 -23.93
N PHE A 233 6.11 25.93 -23.65
CA PHE A 233 6.21 24.77 -24.54
C PHE A 233 5.58 25.05 -25.91
N TYR A 234 6.40 25.12 -26.95
CA TYR A 234 5.94 24.94 -28.33
C TYR A 234 6.93 24.04 -29.10
N ASN A 235 6.41 22.89 -29.52
CA ASN A 235 6.99 21.95 -30.49
C ASN A 235 8.50 21.66 -30.33
N ALA A 236 8.80 20.60 -29.56
CA ALA A 236 10.14 20.04 -29.36
C ALA A 236 10.92 19.80 -30.66
N ASP A 237 10.22 19.61 -31.78
CA ASP A 237 10.80 19.39 -33.12
C ASP A 237 11.54 20.60 -33.71
N LYS A 238 11.12 21.83 -33.37
CA LYS A 238 11.73 23.06 -33.92
C LYS A 238 12.99 23.49 -33.15
N MET A 239 13.04 23.18 -31.87
CA MET A 239 14.15 23.55 -30.98
C MET A 239 15.39 22.67 -31.24
N TYR A 240 15.16 21.39 -31.58
CA TYR A 240 16.23 20.44 -31.86
C TYR A 240 17.01 20.79 -33.15
N LYS A 241 16.30 21.21 -34.21
CA LYS A 241 16.94 21.66 -35.47
C LYS A 241 17.82 22.90 -35.30
N LYS A 242 17.39 23.88 -34.50
CA LYS A 242 18.16 25.12 -34.29
C LYS A 242 19.44 24.90 -33.47
N HIS A 243 19.46 23.89 -32.59
CA HIS A 243 20.65 23.55 -31.81
C HIS A 243 21.66 22.73 -32.62
N LEU A 244 21.21 21.84 -33.52
CA LEU A 244 22.11 21.08 -34.41
C LEU A 244 22.85 21.95 -35.44
N ASP A 245 22.20 22.97 -36.01
CA ASP A 245 22.84 23.88 -36.97
C ASP A 245 24.01 24.69 -36.35
N GLY A 246 24.00 24.85 -35.01
CA GLY A 246 25.07 25.50 -34.27
C GLY A 246 26.31 24.62 -34.04
N TYR A 247 26.14 23.30 -33.98
CA TYR A 247 27.23 22.34 -33.77
C TYR A 247 27.86 21.88 -35.09
N LEU A 248 27.07 21.71 -36.15
CA LEU A 248 27.57 21.37 -37.49
C LEU A 248 28.46 22.47 -38.09
N LYS A 249 28.29 23.73 -37.68
CA LYS A 249 29.18 24.84 -38.08
C LYS A 249 30.56 24.83 -37.41
N ARG A 250 30.82 23.97 -36.41
CA ARG A 250 32.07 23.99 -35.64
C ARG A 250 33.08 22.90 -36.01
N GLY A 251 32.79 22.03 -36.97
CA GLY A 251 33.79 21.21 -37.67
C GLY A 251 34.81 20.49 -36.78
N ILE A 252 34.38 19.79 -35.73
CA ILE A 252 35.29 18.95 -34.92
C ILE A 252 35.09 17.50 -35.33
N SER A 253 36.08 16.96 -36.04
CA SER A 253 36.27 15.54 -36.29
C SER A 253 37.05 14.92 -35.12
N LEU A 254 36.61 13.78 -34.61
CA LEU A 254 37.40 12.95 -33.71
C LEU A 254 37.41 11.53 -34.29
N ASN A 255 38.62 11.07 -34.61
CA ASN A 255 38.98 9.71 -35.00
C ASN A 255 38.68 8.70 -33.88
#